data_AF-A0A2E7W419-F1
#
_entry.id   AF-A0A2E7W419-F1
#
_cell.length_a   1.000
_cell.length_b   1.000
_cell.length_c   1.000
_cell.angle_alpha   90.00
_cell.angle_beta   90.00
_cell.angle_gamma   90.00
#
_symmetry.space_group_name_H-M   'P 1'
#
loop_
_entity.id
_entity.type
_entity.pdbx_description
1 polymer ?
#
loop_
_entity_poly.entity_id
_entity_poly.type
_entity_poly.pdbx_seq_one_letter_code
_entity_poly.pdbx_strand_id
1 'polypeptide(L)'
;RINNSELYGLTSPLLMTSSGAKMGKTASGAVWLSEKKFSAYDYYQYWRNTEDPDVIKFLKLFTELPLTEIKKLSSLQGAEINEAKKILAYEATKLLHGEKHAKDSDTTATLLFKDGLLSSNLKSHKISSTELNNGFSLIEVLQVVGFCKTNGESRRLIRDGGAKLNDVRISDENYRLESNDFSKDGEVKVSAGKKRHALIIIE
;
A
#
# COMPACT_ATOMS: atom_id res chain seq x y z
N ARG A 1 -34.39 39.02 11.90
CA ARG A 1 -32.96 38.98 11.51
C ARG A 1 -32.79 39.88 10.29
N ILE A 2 -31.69 40.63 10.20
CA ILE A 2 -31.42 41.79 9.31
C ILE A 2 -32.11 41.74 7.92
N ASN A 3 -32.13 40.59 7.23
CA ASN A 3 -32.62 40.47 5.85
C ASN A 3 -33.96 39.70 5.68
N ASN A 4 -34.58 39.24 6.77
CA ASN A 4 -35.83 38.46 6.75
C ASN A 4 -35.83 37.25 5.77
N SER A 5 -34.67 36.64 5.53
CA SER A 5 -34.50 35.49 4.63
C SER A 5 -34.36 34.18 5.41
N GLU A 6 -34.90 33.10 4.86
CA GLU A 6 -34.65 31.74 5.35
C GLU A 6 -33.29 31.25 4.89
N LEU A 7 -32.48 30.74 5.82
CA LEU A 7 -31.12 30.27 5.57
C LEU A 7 -30.94 28.88 6.16
N TYR A 8 -30.14 28.07 5.48
CA TYR A 8 -29.80 26.71 5.88
C TYR A 8 -28.32 26.64 6.28
N GLY A 9 -28.01 25.77 7.24
CA GLY A 9 -26.65 25.47 7.65
C GLY A 9 -26.37 23.99 7.51
N LEU A 10 -25.24 23.65 6.89
CA LEU A 10 -24.72 22.28 6.83
C LEU A 10 -23.34 22.27 7.48
N THR A 11 -23.11 21.27 8.34
CA THR A 11 -21.82 21.06 9.00
C THR A 11 -21.21 19.74 8.58
N SER A 12 -19.88 19.69 8.52
CA SER A 12 -19.13 18.45 8.34
C SER A 12 -18.51 18.00 9.68
N PRO A 13 -18.47 16.69 9.98
CA PRO A 13 -17.80 16.20 11.18
C PRO A 13 -16.30 16.51 11.15
N LEU A 14 -15.70 16.66 12.33
CA LEU A 14 -14.25 16.68 12.46
C LEU A 14 -13.68 15.34 12.01
N LEU A 15 -12.64 15.40 11.19
CA LEU A 15 -12.03 14.22 10.61
C LEU A 15 -11.05 13.56 11.59
N MET A 16 -11.29 12.29 11.87
CA MET A 16 -10.44 11.42 12.68
C MET A 16 -10.05 10.19 11.87
N THR A 17 -8.86 9.66 12.15
CA THR A 17 -8.44 8.34 11.68
C THR A 17 -9.17 7.24 12.44
N SER A 18 -9.12 6.02 11.93
CA SER A 18 -9.68 4.84 12.59
C SER A 18 -9.04 4.56 13.94
N SER A 19 -7.77 4.95 14.10
CA SER A 19 -7.02 4.94 15.37
C SER A 19 -7.38 6.08 16.36
N GLY A 20 -8.30 6.98 15.99
CA GLY A 20 -8.74 8.10 16.85
C GLY A 20 -7.82 9.32 16.83
N ALA A 21 -6.79 9.34 15.97
CA ALA A 21 -5.93 10.50 15.79
C ALA A 21 -6.64 11.60 14.98
N LYS A 22 -6.36 12.87 15.30
CA LYS A 22 -6.83 13.99 14.49
C LYS A 22 -6.10 14.02 13.16
N MET A 23 -6.86 14.13 12.07
CA MET A 23 -6.29 14.21 10.73
C MET A 23 -5.42 15.48 10.57
N GLY A 24 -4.33 15.37 9.81
CA GLY A 24 -3.42 16.49 9.53
C GLY A 24 -2.37 16.80 10.62
N LYS A 25 -2.31 16.02 11.71
CA LYS A 25 -1.18 16.05 12.66
C LYS A 25 -0.30 14.83 12.45
N THR A 26 0.87 15.05 11.87
CA THR A 26 1.94 14.04 11.81
C THR A 26 2.87 14.22 13.02
N ALA A 27 3.74 13.23 13.28
CA ALA A 27 4.82 13.38 14.26
C ALA A 27 5.73 14.58 13.96
N SER A 28 5.80 14.98 12.68
CA SER A 28 6.61 16.10 12.18
C SER A 28 5.86 17.44 12.12
N GLY A 29 4.60 17.49 12.54
CA GLY A 29 3.77 18.70 12.53
C GLY A 29 2.60 18.65 11.56
N ALA A 30 2.13 19.84 11.14
CA ALA A 30 0.96 19.98 10.29
C ALA A 30 1.23 19.58 8.83
N VAL A 31 0.24 18.99 8.17
CA VAL A 31 0.24 18.78 6.71
C VAL A 31 -0.15 20.10 6.04
N TRP A 32 0.83 20.80 5.47
CA TRP A 32 0.57 22.09 4.80
C TRP A 32 0.16 21.88 3.34
N LEU A 33 -0.68 22.80 2.85
CA LEU A 33 -1.07 22.83 1.44
C LEU A 33 -0.03 23.53 0.54
N SER A 34 0.80 24.39 1.14
CA SER A 34 1.84 25.13 0.42
C SER A 34 3.07 24.25 0.24
N GLU A 35 3.47 24.04 -1.02
CA GLU A 35 4.65 23.25 -1.39
C GLU A 35 5.94 23.72 -0.69
N LYS A 36 6.08 25.04 -0.43
CA LYS A 36 7.22 25.61 0.30
C LYS A 36 7.37 25.11 1.74
N LYS A 37 6.29 24.61 2.36
CA LYS A 37 6.25 24.16 3.76
C LYS A 37 6.10 22.65 3.88
N PHE A 38 5.48 22.02 2.89
CA PHE A 38 5.28 20.59 2.83
C PHE A 38 5.32 20.21 1.35
N SER A 39 6.37 19.50 0.94
CA SER A 39 6.62 19.24 -0.48
C SER A 39 5.49 18.40 -1.07
N ALA A 40 5.31 18.45 -2.40
CA ALA A 40 4.32 17.60 -3.06
C ALA A 40 4.59 16.10 -2.82
N TYR A 41 5.87 15.72 -2.70
CA TYR A 41 6.25 14.35 -2.36
C TYR A 41 5.86 13.99 -0.92
N ASP A 42 6.12 14.85 0.06
CA ASP A 42 5.71 14.60 1.45
C ASP A 42 4.17 14.54 1.58
N TYR A 43 3.46 15.38 0.80
CA TYR A 43 2.01 15.34 0.67
C TYR A 43 1.52 14.02 0.10
N TYR A 44 2.13 13.55 -0.98
CA TYR A 44 1.85 12.23 -1.54
C TYR A 44 2.10 11.12 -0.50
N GLN A 45 3.25 11.16 0.20
CA GLN A 45 3.60 10.18 1.22
C GLN A 45 2.63 10.17 2.41
N TYR A 46 2.13 11.34 2.82
CA TYR A 46 1.10 11.43 3.86
C TYR A 46 -0.11 10.57 3.52
N TRP A 47 -0.63 10.68 2.30
CA TRP A 47 -1.75 9.88 1.83
C TRP A 47 -1.39 8.41 1.61
N ARG A 48 -0.18 8.13 1.10
CA ARG A 48 0.31 6.77 0.87
C ARG A 48 0.36 5.94 2.16
N ASN A 49 0.58 6.62 3.29
CA ASN A 49 0.64 6.05 4.64
C ASN A 49 -0.71 6.00 5.38
N THR A 50 -1.82 6.26 4.68
CA THR A 50 -3.18 6.11 5.23
C THR A 50 -3.40 4.69 5.77
N GLU A 51 -4.06 4.56 6.93
CA GLU A 51 -4.47 3.28 7.50
C GLU A 51 -5.52 2.59 6.61
N ASP A 52 -5.42 1.28 6.45
CA ASP A 52 -6.33 0.47 5.61
C ASP A 52 -7.82 0.81 5.81
N PRO A 53 -8.35 0.92 7.05
CA PRO A 53 -9.76 1.20 7.26
C PRO A 53 -10.21 2.60 6.82
N ASP A 54 -9.27 3.53 6.65
CA ASP A 54 -9.56 4.92 6.32
C ASP A 54 -9.48 5.22 4.81
N VAL A 55 -8.83 4.36 4.01
CA VAL A 55 -8.54 4.63 2.59
C VAL A 55 -9.82 4.96 1.81
N ILE A 56 -10.85 4.12 1.92
CA ILE A 56 -12.11 4.31 1.18
C ILE A 56 -12.85 5.56 1.64
N LYS A 57 -12.81 5.85 2.96
CA LYS A 57 -13.40 7.06 3.53
C LYS A 57 -12.71 8.30 2.96
N PHE A 58 -11.38 8.30 2.89
CA PHE A 58 -10.61 9.43 2.38
C PHE A 58 -10.70 9.59 0.88
N LEU A 59 -10.79 8.51 0.10
CA LEU A 59 -11.10 8.58 -1.33
C LEU A 59 -12.40 9.36 -1.59
N LYS A 60 -13.44 9.13 -0.78
CA LYS A 60 -14.73 9.84 -0.90
C LYS A 60 -14.67 11.31 -0.51
N LEU A 61 -13.75 11.69 0.38
CA LEU A 61 -13.70 13.03 0.97
C LEU A 61 -12.69 13.95 0.29
N PHE A 62 -11.61 13.40 -0.28
CA PHE A 62 -10.43 14.17 -0.70
C PHE A 62 -10.03 13.96 -2.17
N THR A 63 -10.88 13.32 -2.95
CA THR A 63 -10.64 13.13 -4.38
C THR A 63 -11.90 13.45 -5.18
N GLU A 64 -11.73 13.67 -6.49
CA GLU A 64 -12.83 13.83 -7.44
C GLU A 64 -13.21 12.50 -8.11
N LEU A 65 -12.77 11.36 -7.56
CA LEU A 65 -13.08 10.05 -8.13
C LEU A 65 -14.59 9.75 -8.06
N PRO A 66 -15.16 9.21 -9.15
CA PRO A 66 -16.54 8.74 -9.13
C PRO A 66 -16.78 7.69 -8.05
N LEU A 67 -17.91 7.77 -7.36
CA LEU A 67 -18.28 6.79 -6.32
C LEU A 67 -18.32 5.34 -6.85
N THR A 68 -18.57 5.15 -8.15
CA THR A 68 -18.51 3.84 -8.82
C THR A 68 -17.10 3.27 -8.87
N GLU A 69 -16.08 4.11 -9.10
CA GLU A 69 -14.68 3.69 -9.07
C GLU A 69 -14.23 3.41 -7.64
N ILE A 70 -14.63 4.26 -6.68
CA ILE A 70 -14.36 4.03 -5.26
C ILE A 70 -14.99 2.71 -4.78
N LYS A 71 -16.18 2.37 -5.28
CA LYS A 71 -16.84 1.08 -4.97
C LYS A 71 -16.01 -0.11 -5.45
N LYS A 72 -15.38 -0.04 -6.63
CA LYS A 72 -14.45 -1.09 -7.10
C LYS A 72 -13.24 -1.20 -6.19
N LEU A 73 -12.67 -0.07 -5.76
CA LEU A 73 -11.52 -0.07 -4.85
C LEU A 73 -11.86 -0.61 -3.46
N SER A 74 -13.12 -0.51 -3.04
CA SER A 74 -13.57 -1.03 -1.72
C SER A 74 -13.60 -2.55 -1.62
N SER A 75 -13.52 -3.29 -2.73
CA SER A 75 -13.42 -4.75 -2.70
C SER A 75 -11.98 -5.24 -2.49
N LEU A 76 -10.98 -4.36 -2.62
CA LEU A 76 -9.57 -4.73 -2.44
C LEU A 76 -9.28 -4.98 -0.97
N GLN A 77 -8.61 -6.08 -0.67
CA GLN A 77 -8.26 -6.50 0.70
C GLN A 77 -6.81 -7.00 0.77
N GLY A 78 -6.28 -7.10 1.98
CA GLY A 78 -4.93 -7.59 2.21
C GLY A 78 -3.89 -6.77 1.45
N ALA A 79 -3.10 -7.43 0.60
CA ALA A 79 -2.05 -6.78 -0.17
C ALA A 79 -2.58 -5.77 -1.19
N GLU A 80 -3.74 -6.06 -1.78
CA GLU A 80 -4.33 -5.29 -2.89
C GLU A 80 -4.76 -3.89 -2.48
N ILE A 81 -5.01 -3.66 -1.18
CA ILE A 81 -5.38 -2.33 -0.66
C ILE A 81 -4.30 -1.27 -0.91
N ASN A 82 -3.06 -1.69 -1.13
CA ASN A 82 -1.98 -0.78 -1.52
C ASN A 82 -2.27 -0.04 -2.82
N GLU A 83 -3.01 -0.65 -3.76
CA GLU A 83 -3.41 0.04 -4.99
C GLU A 83 -4.41 1.15 -4.69
N ALA A 84 -5.37 0.93 -3.79
CA ALA A 84 -6.28 1.98 -3.34
C ALA A 84 -5.53 3.13 -2.63
N LYS A 85 -4.47 2.83 -1.86
CA LYS A 85 -3.61 3.85 -1.22
C LYS A 85 -2.81 4.66 -2.23
N LYS A 86 -2.24 4.01 -3.26
CA LYS A 86 -1.55 4.70 -4.35
C LYS A 86 -2.51 5.64 -5.08
N ILE A 87 -3.71 5.18 -5.40
CA ILE A 87 -4.75 5.99 -6.06
C ILE A 87 -5.15 7.17 -5.17
N LEU A 88 -5.38 6.96 -3.87
CA LEU A 88 -5.69 8.05 -2.94
C LEU A 88 -4.57 9.10 -2.93
N ALA A 89 -3.31 8.67 -2.81
CA ALA A 89 -2.17 9.56 -2.79
C ALA A 89 -2.01 10.34 -4.10
N TYR A 90 -2.17 9.66 -5.23
CA TYR A 90 -2.10 10.27 -6.55
C TYR A 90 -3.20 11.33 -6.74
N GLU A 91 -4.46 10.97 -6.53
CA GLU A 91 -5.60 11.87 -6.78
C GLU A 91 -5.63 13.05 -5.81
N ALA A 92 -5.33 12.83 -4.53
CA ALA A 92 -5.25 13.94 -3.57
C ALA A 92 -4.09 14.89 -3.90
N THR A 93 -2.93 14.37 -4.33
CA THR A 93 -1.78 15.19 -4.74
C THR A 93 -2.07 15.93 -6.04
N LYS A 94 -2.72 15.27 -7.01
CA LYS A 94 -3.13 15.87 -8.28
C LYS A 94 -4.10 17.02 -8.04
N LEU A 95 -5.07 16.84 -7.15
CA LEU A 95 -6.06 17.87 -6.81
C LEU A 95 -5.40 19.14 -6.24
N LEU A 96 -4.35 18.98 -5.42
CA LEU A 96 -3.69 20.10 -4.75
C LEU A 96 -2.52 20.71 -5.53
N HIS A 97 -1.61 19.87 -6.03
CA HIS A 97 -0.33 20.28 -6.63
C HIS A 97 -0.30 20.09 -8.15
N GLY A 98 -1.35 19.53 -8.74
CA GLY A 98 -1.44 19.26 -10.17
C GLY A 98 -0.85 17.91 -10.58
N GLU A 99 -1.19 17.49 -11.79
CA GLU A 99 -0.92 16.14 -12.30
C GLU A 99 0.57 15.83 -12.42
N LYS A 100 1.39 16.82 -12.81
CA LYS A 100 2.84 16.65 -12.95
C LYS A 100 3.47 16.24 -11.61
N HIS A 101 3.19 16.99 -10.55
CA HIS A 101 3.72 16.69 -9.22
C HIS A 101 3.22 15.36 -8.66
N ALA A 102 1.98 14.98 -8.97
CA ALA A 102 1.46 13.67 -8.60
C ALA A 102 2.21 12.51 -9.29
N LYS A 103 2.46 12.62 -10.60
CA LYS A 103 3.25 11.63 -11.37
C LYS A 103 4.70 11.55 -10.90
N ASP A 104 5.35 12.70 -10.68
CA ASP A 104 6.72 12.76 -10.20
C ASP A 104 6.84 12.12 -8.81
N SER A 105 5.86 12.38 -7.93
CA SER A 105 5.83 11.81 -6.57
C SER A 105 5.57 10.30 -6.59
N ASP A 106 4.66 9.83 -7.44
CA ASP A 106 4.36 8.40 -7.62
C ASP A 106 5.58 7.62 -8.15
N THR A 107 6.25 8.20 -9.15
CA THR A 107 7.49 7.64 -9.71
C THR A 107 8.59 7.59 -8.65
N THR A 108 8.78 8.69 -7.92
CA THR A 108 9.78 8.77 -6.85
C THR A 108 9.48 7.78 -5.73
N ALA A 109 8.21 7.62 -5.32
CA ALA A 109 7.80 6.66 -4.31
C ALA A 109 8.07 5.22 -4.76
N THR A 110 7.84 4.90 -6.03
CA THR A 110 8.10 3.58 -6.62
C THR A 110 9.60 3.30 -6.67
N LEU A 111 10.41 4.27 -7.14
CA LEU A 111 11.86 4.14 -7.17
C LEU A 111 12.45 3.99 -5.77
N LEU A 112 12.04 4.81 -4.81
CA LEU A 112 12.53 4.71 -3.43
C LEU A 112 12.08 3.45 -2.72
N PHE A 113 10.93 2.87 -3.10
CA PHE A 113 10.55 1.55 -2.60
C PHE A 113 11.49 0.47 -3.17
N LYS A 114 11.76 0.48 -4.48
CA LYS A 114 12.71 -0.43 -5.13
C LYS A 114 14.12 -0.27 -4.56
N ASP A 115 14.62 0.95 -4.48
CA ASP A 115 15.92 1.27 -3.91
C ASP A 115 15.96 1.02 -2.40
N GLY A 116 14.87 1.24 -1.68
CA GLY A 116 14.73 0.90 -0.26
C GLY A 116 14.82 -0.61 -0.02
N LEU A 117 14.22 -1.42 -0.91
CA LEU A 117 14.32 -2.88 -0.90
C LEU A 117 15.74 -3.36 -1.27
N LEU A 118 16.36 -2.74 -2.27
CA LEU A 118 17.73 -3.05 -2.70
C LEU A 118 18.79 -2.61 -1.67
N SER A 119 18.62 -1.43 -1.07
CA SER A 119 19.53 -0.84 -0.07
C SER A 119 19.39 -1.47 1.31
N SER A 120 18.24 -2.08 1.63
CA SER A 120 18.06 -2.84 2.87
C SER A 120 18.70 -4.23 2.85
N ASN A 121 19.55 -4.54 1.84
CA ASN A 121 20.16 -5.86 1.64
C ASN A 121 19.12 -7.00 1.64
N LEU A 122 17.90 -6.71 1.19
CA LEU A 122 16.88 -7.75 1.09
C LEU A 122 17.26 -8.67 -0.06
N LYS A 123 17.24 -9.97 0.22
CA LYS A 123 17.49 -10.98 -0.80
C LYS A 123 16.37 -10.86 -1.84
N SER A 124 16.71 -10.50 -3.07
CA SER A 124 15.79 -10.56 -4.21
C SER A 124 16.02 -11.84 -4.99
N HIS A 125 14.95 -12.49 -5.43
CA HIS A 125 15.00 -13.59 -6.39
C HIS A 125 14.08 -13.30 -7.57
N LYS A 126 14.59 -13.50 -8.77
CA LYS A 126 13.81 -13.33 -10.00
C LYS A 126 13.22 -14.67 -10.41
N ILE A 127 11.97 -14.66 -10.86
CA ILE A 127 11.29 -15.82 -11.44
C ILE A 127 10.73 -15.44 -12.79
N SER A 128 10.73 -16.40 -13.70
CA SER A 128 10.08 -16.25 -15.00
C SER A 128 8.55 -16.33 -14.87
N SER A 129 7.85 -15.67 -15.80
CA SER A 129 6.41 -15.84 -15.99
C SER A 129 5.99 -17.32 -16.12
N THR A 130 6.85 -18.17 -16.70
CA THR A 130 6.62 -19.63 -16.79
C THR A 130 6.68 -20.35 -15.45
N GLU A 131 7.59 -19.98 -14.56
CA GLU A 131 7.67 -20.56 -13.21
C GLU A 131 6.44 -20.21 -12.39
N LEU A 132 5.96 -18.96 -12.50
CA LEU A 132 4.71 -18.54 -11.87
C LEU A 132 3.52 -19.38 -12.38
N ASN A 133 3.37 -19.50 -13.71
CA ASN A 133 2.28 -20.26 -14.33
C ASN A 133 2.29 -21.75 -14.00
N ASN A 134 3.47 -22.32 -13.71
CA ASN A 134 3.61 -23.70 -13.26
C ASN A 134 3.22 -23.90 -11.78
N GLY A 135 2.86 -22.82 -11.08
CA GLY A 135 2.35 -22.86 -9.71
C GLY A 135 3.45 -22.79 -8.66
N PHE A 136 4.32 -21.78 -8.76
CA PHE A 136 5.42 -21.54 -7.83
C PHE A 136 4.92 -21.45 -6.38
N SER A 137 5.25 -22.44 -5.57
CA SER A 137 4.67 -22.58 -4.23
C SER A 137 5.34 -21.67 -3.21
N LEU A 138 4.62 -21.27 -2.17
CA LEU A 138 5.20 -20.50 -1.06
C LEU A 138 6.32 -21.28 -0.35
N ILE A 139 6.26 -22.61 -0.36
CA ILE A 139 7.31 -23.49 0.18
C ILE A 139 8.62 -23.34 -0.60
N GLU A 140 8.56 -23.31 -1.93
CA GLU A 140 9.71 -23.10 -2.81
C GLU A 140 10.26 -21.70 -2.66
N VAL A 141 9.38 -20.69 -2.66
CA VAL A 141 9.74 -19.28 -2.41
C VAL A 141 10.56 -19.14 -1.13
N LEU A 142 10.07 -19.69 -0.01
CA LEU A 142 10.75 -19.62 1.30
C LEU A 142 12.14 -20.27 1.30
N GLN A 143 12.35 -21.29 0.46
CA GLN A 143 13.64 -21.96 0.33
C GLN A 143 14.59 -21.21 -0.59
N VAL A 144 14.10 -20.75 -1.73
CA VAL A 144 14.87 -20.02 -2.74
C VAL A 144 15.41 -18.70 -2.19
N VAL A 145 14.62 -17.98 -1.38
CA VAL A 145 15.09 -16.77 -0.68
C VAL A 145 15.93 -17.10 0.57
N GLY A 146 16.11 -18.38 0.89
CA GLY A 146 16.95 -18.88 1.97
C GLY A 146 16.40 -18.63 3.37
N PHE A 147 15.08 -18.58 3.54
CA PHE A 147 14.44 -18.48 4.86
C PHE A 147 14.25 -19.82 5.56
N CYS A 148 14.08 -20.88 4.76
CA CYS A 148 13.95 -22.26 5.23
C CYS A 148 14.90 -23.15 4.43
N LYS A 149 15.39 -24.24 5.03
CA LYS A 149 16.28 -25.22 4.37
C LYS A 149 15.55 -26.46 3.87
N THR A 150 14.33 -26.70 4.35
CA THR A 150 13.57 -27.92 4.04
C THR A 150 12.09 -27.63 3.88
N ASN A 151 11.38 -28.47 3.12
CA ASN A 151 9.92 -28.40 2.97
C ASN A 151 9.18 -28.45 4.31
N GLY A 152 9.66 -29.26 5.27
CA GLY A 152 9.04 -29.37 6.60
C GLY A 152 9.16 -28.09 7.42
N GLU A 153 10.29 -27.39 7.33
CA GLU A 153 10.50 -26.08 7.96
C GLU A 153 9.59 -25.02 7.35
N SER A 154 9.48 -24.97 6.02
CA SER A 154 8.58 -24.04 5.32
C SER A 154 7.12 -24.25 5.74
N ARG A 155 6.64 -25.50 5.73
CA ARG A 155 5.26 -25.84 6.16
C ARG A 155 4.98 -25.41 7.59
N ARG A 156 5.90 -25.72 8.50
CA ARG A 156 5.78 -25.30 9.91
C ARG A 156 5.73 -23.79 10.03
N LEU A 157 6.58 -23.06 9.31
CA LEU A 157 6.58 -21.59 9.32
C LEU A 157 5.26 -21.01 8.83
N ILE A 158 4.66 -21.60 7.79
CA ILE A 158 3.35 -21.20 7.25
C ILE A 158 2.25 -21.49 8.27
N ARG A 159 2.20 -22.70 8.83
CA ARG A 159 1.20 -23.12 9.81
C ARG A 159 1.24 -22.29 11.10
N ASP A 160 2.46 -22.06 11.61
CA ASP A 160 2.70 -21.19 12.77
C ASP A 160 2.49 -19.71 12.40
N GLY A 161 2.36 -19.42 11.09
CA GLY A 161 2.07 -18.14 10.46
C GLY A 161 3.12 -17.07 10.63
N GLY A 162 4.37 -17.53 10.58
CA GLY A 162 5.52 -16.67 10.34
C GLY A 162 5.67 -16.25 8.88
N ALA A 163 5.01 -16.93 7.93
CA ALA A 163 5.08 -16.58 6.51
C ALA A 163 4.11 -15.45 6.15
N LYS A 164 4.59 -14.43 5.44
CA LYS A 164 3.77 -13.32 4.93
C LYS A 164 4.11 -12.96 3.49
N LEU A 165 3.08 -12.58 2.73
CA LEU A 165 3.18 -11.93 1.42
C LEU A 165 2.62 -10.52 1.54
N ASN A 166 3.39 -9.50 1.14
CA ASN A 166 3.01 -8.07 1.24
C ASN A 166 2.41 -7.70 2.62
N ASP A 167 3.06 -8.20 3.68
CA ASP A 167 2.66 -8.05 5.09
C ASP A 167 1.39 -8.79 5.54
N VAL A 168 0.71 -9.50 4.63
CA VAL A 168 -0.43 -10.38 4.91
C VAL A 168 0.06 -11.78 5.29
N ARG A 169 -0.45 -12.33 6.39
CA ARG A 169 -0.11 -13.68 6.86
C ARG A 169 -0.75 -14.74 5.97
N ILE A 170 0.05 -15.71 5.51
CA ILE A 170 -0.42 -16.88 4.77
C ILE A 170 -0.34 -18.10 5.68
N SER A 171 -1.44 -18.84 5.78
CA SER A 171 -1.55 -20.07 6.61
C SER A 171 -1.79 -21.34 5.81
N ASP A 172 -2.06 -21.23 4.50
CA ASP A 172 -2.22 -22.39 3.63
C ASP A 172 -0.84 -22.94 3.22
N GLU A 173 -0.52 -24.15 3.67
CA GLU A 173 0.73 -24.84 3.34
C GLU A 173 0.85 -25.17 1.84
N ASN A 174 -0.26 -25.19 1.11
CA ASN A 174 -0.30 -25.44 -0.32
C ASN A 174 -0.42 -24.15 -1.15
N TYR A 175 -0.29 -22.97 -0.53
CA TYR A 175 -0.39 -21.70 -1.22
C TYR A 175 0.59 -21.62 -2.39
N ARG A 176 0.08 -21.20 -3.53
CA ARG A 176 0.84 -20.94 -4.76
C ARG A 176 0.72 -19.47 -5.08
N LEU A 177 1.83 -18.87 -5.49
CA LEU A 177 1.83 -17.47 -5.89
C LEU A 177 1.01 -17.33 -7.17
N GLU A 178 0.14 -16.33 -7.19
CA GLU A 178 -0.66 -15.95 -8.34
C GLU A 178 -0.25 -14.56 -8.82
N SER A 179 -0.58 -14.19 -10.07
CA SER A 179 -0.25 -12.86 -10.61
C SER A 179 -0.79 -11.71 -9.74
N ASN A 180 -1.90 -11.92 -9.02
CA ASN A 180 -2.48 -10.91 -8.13
C ASN A 180 -1.69 -10.68 -6.83
N ASP A 181 -0.77 -11.59 -6.47
CA ASP A 181 0.14 -11.37 -5.33
C ASP A 181 1.20 -10.31 -5.61
N PHE A 182 1.44 -10.06 -6.91
CA PHE A 182 2.47 -9.15 -7.37
C PHE A 182 1.90 -7.75 -7.59
N SER A 183 2.74 -6.76 -7.31
CA SER A 183 2.47 -5.38 -7.68
C SER A 183 2.43 -5.22 -9.20
N LYS A 184 1.95 -4.07 -9.69
CA LYS A 184 2.01 -3.71 -11.13
C LYS A 184 3.43 -3.74 -11.71
N ASP A 185 4.44 -3.63 -10.85
CA ASP A 185 5.85 -3.73 -11.21
C ASP A 185 6.38 -5.18 -11.26
N GLY A 186 5.51 -6.17 -11.02
CA GLY A 186 5.88 -7.58 -11.00
C GLY A 186 6.57 -8.02 -9.71
N GLU A 187 6.35 -7.34 -8.58
CA GLU A 187 7.09 -7.60 -7.33
C GLU A 187 6.17 -8.03 -6.18
N VAL A 188 6.63 -8.99 -5.36
CA VAL A 188 5.97 -9.38 -4.10
C VAL A 188 6.98 -9.46 -2.96
N LYS A 189 6.65 -8.86 -1.81
CA LYS A 189 7.46 -8.94 -0.59
C LYS A 189 7.14 -10.20 0.19
N VAL A 190 8.13 -11.05 0.40
CA VAL A 190 8.03 -12.26 1.22
C VAL A 190 8.69 -12.01 2.57
N SER A 191 8.02 -12.40 3.66
CA SER A 191 8.57 -12.27 5.01
C SER A 191 8.50 -13.57 5.79
N ALA A 192 9.53 -13.83 6.60
CA ALA A 192 9.60 -14.93 7.55
C ALA A 192 9.81 -14.39 8.98
N GLY A 193 8.71 -14.18 9.68
CA GLY A 193 8.66 -13.53 10.99
C GLY A 193 8.75 -12.00 10.86
N LYS A 194 9.35 -11.34 11.87
CA LYS A 194 9.40 -9.86 11.95
C LYS A 194 10.62 -9.20 11.30
N LYS A 195 11.68 -9.97 11.00
CA LYS A 195 13.00 -9.41 10.63
C LYS A 195 13.54 -9.90 9.30
N ARG A 196 13.03 -11.02 8.76
CA ARG A 196 13.54 -11.61 7.53
C ARG A 196 12.58 -11.26 6.41
N HIS A 197 13.06 -10.49 5.45
CA HIS A 197 12.30 -10.04 4.29
C HIS A 197 13.11 -10.29 3.01
N ALA A 198 12.41 -10.54 1.92
CA ALA A 198 12.93 -10.86 0.61
C ALA A 198 11.93 -10.39 -0.45
N LEU A 199 12.40 -10.25 -1.68
CA LEU A 199 11.57 -9.86 -2.81
C LEU A 199 11.55 -11.00 -3.83
N ILE A 200 10.37 -11.32 -4.36
CA ILE A 200 10.24 -12.11 -5.59
C ILE A 200 9.82 -11.16 -6.70
N ILE A 201 10.51 -11.22 -7.84
CA ILE A 201 10.29 -10.36 -9.00
C ILE A 201 9.95 -11.24 -10.20
N ILE A 202 8.85 -10.98 -10.89
CA ILE A 202 8.52 -11.60 -12.17
C ILE A 202 9.31 -10.92 -13.27
N GLU A 203 9.98 -11.71 -14.08
CA GLU A 203 10.66 -11.33 -15.33
C GLU A 203 9.85 -11.77 -16.57
#